data_AF-A0AAU9K9K8-F1
#
_entry.id   AF-A0AAU9K9K8-F1
#
_cell.length_a   1.000
_cell.length_b   1.000
_cell.length_c   1.000
_cell.angle_alpha   90.00
_cell.angle_beta   90.00
_cell.angle_gamma   90.00
#
_symmetry.space_group_name_H-M   'P 1'
#
loop_
_entity.id
_entity.type
_entity.pdbx_description
1 polymer ?
#
loop_
_entity_poly.entity_id
_entity_poly.type
_entity_poly.pdbx_seq_one_letter_code
_entity_poly.pdbx_strand_id
1 'polypeptide(L)'
;MFEYWRRNTRMPWWDRMRALKEANLLKHYPLYSFWQVFPPMNRQRNTIASYSPEEAETYARLLERLFAKRPEFRVDYDKQDSVAHIFLRQQIRLMRQGLTEEAAFAKAEANNAEFFLKERQKASVLTNVAKTSRILSFMNYYEQTAEAEGRNKVKMLQRDLPKFVRSRDENDVFRDMPIVHTYNKVQATYTHNSKSEVKNEPDAFYNRTKRALEYHWDRAQKVDGLAGLTDEALLWYSKDITKNVRKRAKAIHKELTDMGVKLDSKGEIDVSAIQNSALKDTVKTNPVFKLILQNQGNFEESYKTEEESEEEIGQELDAPIDEKQTRGQPLKWTSTNPYKNQFFNIKVDQVEPDESRKLRLKALFSQVQSKETDPVEQLELQQIAIAKLRRIRVKFDQSLARDNNDPVVLVDEAKYKKEEIAFSSNFDIERMNKFMELPTNKVVETLQDKLEFEEIAKLASPTIIDENSAPVGYDRNFSAKDRLADIDHESSDVEAEELAEEYEDGLLGLEGDLEDTNAEDEKEKMKFKAGKREIIIKAAKPKVDKIEEAIEAMMTHGKPKKDK
;
A
#
# COMPACT_ATOMS: atom_id res chain seq x y z
N MET A 1 42.00 34.76 -57.65
CA MET A 1 40.82 35.63 -57.84
C MET A 1 40.05 35.58 -56.53
N PHE A 2 39.83 36.72 -55.86
CA PHE A 2 39.10 36.76 -54.59
C PHE A 2 37.60 36.59 -54.83
N GLU A 3 36.93 35.81 -53.99
CA GLU A 3 35.48 35.70 -54.02
C GLU A 3 34.86 36.91 -53.29
N TYR A 4 33.86 37.54 -53.88
CA TYR A 4 33.14 38.63 -53.25
C TYR A 4 31.65 38.32 -53.18
N TRP A 5 31.02 38.70 -52.07
CA TRP A 5 29.60 38.59 -51.81
C TRP A 5 28.94 39.98 -51.73
N ARG A 6 27.60 40.00 -51.79
CA ARG A 6 26.78 41.22 -51.75
C ARG A 6 27.24 42.28 -52.75
N ARG A 7 27.06 42.01 -54.05
CA ARG A 7 27.42 42.93 -55.15
C ARG A 7 28.87 43.43 -55.03
N ASN A 8 29.80 42.51 -54.80
CA ASN A 8 31.24 42.78 -54.69
C ASN A 8 31.68 43.66 -53.50
N THR A 9 30.85 43.86 -52.47
CA THR A 9 31.18 44.75 -51.34
C THR A 9 31.78 44.03 -50.13
N ARG A 10 31.63 42.71 -50.01
CA ARG A 10 32.16 41.93 -48.87
C ARG A 10 32.97 40.75 -49.37
N MET A 11 34.04 40.42 -48.65
CA MET A 11 34.83 39.22 -48.88
C MET A 11 34.63 38.22 -47.74
N PRO A 12 34.75 36.91 -48.01
CA PRO A 12 34.95 35.92 -46.96
C PRO A 12 36.10 36.34 -46.04
N TRP A 13 35.97 36.01 -44.75
CA TRP A 13 36.92 36.49 -43.74
C TRP A 13 38.38 36.14 -44.09
N TRP A 14 38.63 34.92 -44.59
CA TRP A 14 39.99 34.49 -44.95
C TRP A 14 40.53 35.25 -46.16
N ASP A 15 39.75 35.37 -47.23
CA ASP A 15 40.13 36.12 -48.43
C ASP A 15 40.41 37.60 -48.11
N ARG A 16 39.62 38.18 -47.20
CA ARG A 16 39.86 39.54 -46.69
C ARG A 16 41.18 39.63 -45.92
N MET A 17 41.44 38.71 -45.00
CA MET A 17 42.68 38.72 -44.21
C MET A 17 43.91 38.51 -45.11
N ARG A 18 43.79 37.65 -46.12
CA ARG A 18 44.80 37.43 -47.15
C ARG A 18 45.05 38.68 -47.97
N ALA A 19 44.00 39.30 -48.52
CA ALA A 19 44.12 40.52 -49.32
C ALA A 19 44.71 41.69 -48.52
N LEU A 20 44.26 41.89 -47.27
CA LEU A 20 44.82 42.92 -46.38
C LEU A 20 46.28 42.64 -46.02
N LYS A 21 46.66 41.37 -45.89
CA LYS A 21 48.04 41.00 -45.62
C LYS A 21 48.94 41.17 -46.84
N GLU A 22 48.47 40.79 -48.03
CA GLU A 22 49.17 41.01 -49.32
C GLU A 22 49.37 42.51 -49.60
N ALA A 23 48.41 43.36 -49.19
CA ALA A 23 48.52 44.82 -49.26
C ALA A 23 49.38 45.45 -48.14
N ASN A 24 50.01 44.64 -47.28
CA ASN A 24 50.77 45.08 -46.10
C ASN A 24 49.99 45.94 -45.09
N LEU A 25 48.66 45.89 -45.11
CA LEU A 25 47.78 46.65 -44.20
C LEU A 25 47.61 45.96 -42.85
N LEU A 26 48.08 44.72 -42.70
CA LEU A 26 47.95 43.90 -41.50
C LEU A 26 49.31 43.45 -40.97
N LYS A 27 49.56 43.69 -39.68
CA LYS A 27 50.76 43.20 -38.98
C LYS A 27 50.81 41.67 -38.99
N HIS A 28 52.01 41.11 -38.95
CA HIS A 28 52.16 39.65 -39.01
C HIS A 28 51.52 39.00 -37.78
N TYR A 29 50.55 38.12 -38.01
CA TYR A 29 49.85 37.38 -36.98
C TYR A 29 50.31 35.91 -37.06
N PRO A 30 50.75 35.26 -35.97
CA PRO A 30 51.32 33.91 -36.03
C PRO A 30 50.38 32.85 -36.60
N LEU A 31 49.07 32.98 -36.41
CA LEU A 31 48.10 32.03 -36.98
C LEU A 31 47.89 32.24 -38.50
N TYR A 32 48.27 33.40 -39.04
CA TYR A 32 48.16 33.66 -40.48
C TYR A 32 49.08 32.72 -41.28
N SER A 33 50.32 32.49 -40.83
CA SER A 33 51.23 31.57 -41.50
C SER A 33 50.74 30.13 -41.45
N PHE A 34 50.15 29.70 -40.33
CA PHE A 34 49.49 28.40 -40.23
C PHE A 34 48.32 28.26 -41.23
N TRP A 35 47.44 29.26 -41.29
CA TRP A 35 46.32 29.25 -42.23
C TRP A 35 46.73 29.51 -43.68
N GLN A 36 47.91 30.07 -43.95
CA GLN A 36 48.45 30.17 -45.29
C GLN A 36 48.78 28.78 -45.87
N VAL A 37 49.24 27.85 -45.01
CA VAL A 37 49.48 26.45 -45.37
C VAL A 37 48.16 25.66 -45.36
N PHE A 38 47.29 25.91 -44.36
CA PHE A 38 46.00 25.26 -44.20
C PHE A 38 44.85 26.29 -44.16
N PRO A 39 44.42 26.80 -45.33
CA PRO A 39 43.39 27.82 -45.38
C PRO A 39 42.10 27.28 -44.74
N PRO A 40 41.44 28.04 -43.86
CA PRO A 40 40.16 27.64 -43.28
C PRO A 40 39.12 27.64 -44.41
N MET A 41 38.97 26.50 -45.08
CA MET A 41 37.96 26.26 -46.09
C MET A 41 36.59 26.15 -45.42
N ASN A 42 36.05 27.27 -44.96
CA ASN A 42 34.83 27.27 -44.15
C ASN A 42 33.53 27.04 -44.94
N ARG A 43 33.52 26.83 -46.27
CA ARG A 43 32.25 26.78 -47.04
C ARG A 43 32.22 25.93 -48.33
N GLN A 44 32.91 24.79 -48.40
CA GLN A 44 32.66 23.85 -49.52
C GLN A 44 32.19 22.45 -49.10
N ARG A 45 32.04 22.16 -47.80
CA ARG A 45 31.60 20.83 -47.35
C ARG A 45 30.10 20.67 -47.09
N ASN A 46 29.33 21.75 -47.18
CA ASN A 46 27.88 21.66 -47.33
C ASN A 46 27.50 21.75 -48.80
N THR A 47 28.20 21.05 -49.69
CA THR A 47 27.56 20.65 -50.93
C THR A 47 26.47 19.68 -50.53
N ILE A 48 25.23 20.17 -50.36
CA ILE A 48 24.07 19.38 -50.75
C ILE A 48 24.48 18.78 -52.08
N ALA A 49 24.61 17.45 -52.17
CA ALA A 49 25.00 16.80 -53.41
C ALA A 49 24.09 17.36 -54.50
N SER A 50 24.62 18.26 -55.32
CA SER A 50 23.83 18.97 -56.31
C SER A 50 23.63 17.96 -57.41
N TYR A 51 22.55 17.19 -57.30
CA TYR A 51 22.03 16.41 -58.41
C TYR A 51 21.96 17.33 -59.63
N SER A 52 22.29 16.78 -60.81
CA SER A 52 21.95 17.46 -62.06
C SER A 52 20.46 17.86 -62.02
N PRO A 53 20.03 18.98 -62.62
CA PRO A 53 18.60 19.37 -62.63
C PRO A 53 17.66 18.20 -63.01
N GLU A 54 18.06 17.39 -63.99
CA GLU A 54 17.32 16.19 -64.43
C GLU A 54 17.29 15.07 -63.36
N GLU A 55 18.40 14.88 -62.65
CA GLU A 55 18.48 13.92 -61.55
C GLU A 55 17.67 14.39 -60.34
N ALA A 56 17.60 15.71 -60.09
CA ALA A 56 16.81 16.29 -59.02
C ALA A 56 15.31 16.12 -59.27
N GLU A 57 14.84 16.34 -60.50
CA GLU A 57 13.45 16.08 -60.89
C GLU A 57 13.09 14.60 -60.78
N THR A 58 13.97 13.71 -61.27
CA THR A 58 13.78 12.26 -61.15
C THR A 58 13.73 11.83 -59.69
N TYR A 59 14.62 12.37 -58.86
CA TYR A 59 14.68 12.11 -57.43
C TYR A 59 13.39 12.54 -56.72
N ALA A 60 12.90 13.75 -57.00
CA ALA A 60 11.66 14.26 -56.43
C ALA A 60 10.45 13.40 -56.82
N ARG A 61 10.36 12.98 -58.10
CA ARG A 61 9.29 12.10 -58.58
C ARG A 61 9.31 10.74 -57.87
N LEU A 62 10.49 10.13 -57.72
CA LEU A 62 10.63 8.85 -57.03
C LEU A 62 10.29 8.97 -55.53
N LEU A 63 10.63 10.10 -54.91
CA LEU A 63 10.30 10.39 -53.51
C LEU A 63 8.78 10.52 -53.30
N GLU A 64 8.07 11.23 -54.18
CA GLU A 64 6.61 11.31 -54.14
C GLU A 64 5.96 9.93 -54.29
N ARG A 65 6.45 9.12 -55.23
CA ARG A 65 5.96 7.74 -55.44
C ARG A 65 6.23 6.85 -54.23
N LEU A 66 7.40 7.01 -53.59
CA LEU A 66 7.73 6.33 -52.36
C LEU A 66 6.77 6.71 -51.24
N PHE A 67 6.51 8.00 -51.02
CA PHE A 67 5.58 8.47 -49.99
C PHE A 67 4.13 8.07 -50.25
N ALA A 68 3.72 7.95 -51.50
CA ALA A 68 2.39 7.45 -51.85
C ALA A 68 2.22 5.97 -51.48
N LYS A 69 3.26 5.14 -51.68
CA LYS A 69 3.23 3.72 -51.35
C LYS A 69 3.54 3.42 -49.87
N ARG A 70 4.39 4.23 -49.26
CA ARG A 70 5.01 4.04 -47.94
C ARG A 70 5.03 5.37 -47.18
N PRO A 71 3.88 5.84 -46.66
CA PRO A 71 3.78 7.13 -45.99
C PRO A 71 4.66 7.24 -44.74
N GLU A 72 5.02 6.12 -44.12
CA GLU A 72 5.92 6.04 -42.95
C GLU A 72 7.32 6.62 -43.22
N PHE A 73 7.77 6.65 -44.48
CA PHE A 73 9.07 7.22 -44.86
C PHE A 73 9.09 8.75 -44.80
N ARG A 74 7.94 9.40 -44.59
CA ARG A 74 7.87 10.86 -44.36
C ARG A 74 8.48 11.25 -43.01
N VAL A 75 8.54 10.32 -42.05
CA VAL A 75 9.16 10.60 -40.77
C VAL A 75 10.67 10.73 -40.97
N ASP A 76 11.26 11.82 -40.49
CA ASP A 76 12.70 12.11 -40.58
C ASP A 76 13.28 12.32 -42.00
N TYR A 77 12.45 12.58 -43.01
CA TYR A 77 12.93 12.70 -44.40
C TYR A 77 13.95 13.83 -44.60
N ASP A 78 13.89 14.92 -43.82
CA ASP A 78 14.78 16.07 -43.91
C ASP A 78 16.27 15.73 -43.63
N LYS A 79 16.54 14.60 -42.98
CA LYS A 79 17.91 14.16 -42.66
C LYS A 79 18.54 13.50 -43.88
N GLN A 80 19.74 13.90 -44.28
CA GLN A 80 20.42 13.39 -45.49
C GLN A 80 20.61 11.85 -45.53
N ASP A 81 20.65 11.20 -44.36
CA ASP A 81 20.75 9.75 -44.20
C ASP A 81 19.45 9.11 -43.71
N SER A 82 18.31 9.74 -44.02
CA SER A 82 17.00 9.14 -43.75
C SER A 82 16.82 7.83 -44.51
N VAL A 83 15.96 6.95 -43.99
CA VAL A 83 15.62 5.68 -44.64
C VAL A 83 15.08 5.91 -46.05
N ALA A 84 14.36 7.02 -46.27
CA ALA A 84 13.89 7.44 -47.59
C ALA A 84 15.04 7.73 -48.56
N HIS A 85 16.05 8.50 -48.13
CA HIS A 85 17.23 8.78 -48.94
C HIS A 85 18.05 7.52 -49.23
N ILE A 86 18.21 6.62 -48.26
CA ILE A 86 18.93 5.35 -48.44
C ILE A 86 18.20 4.45 -49.44
N PHE A 87 16.87 4.33 -49.30
CA PHE A 87 16.02 3.56 -50.21
C PHE A 87 16.13 4.09 -51.64
N LEU A 88 16.03 5.41 -51.82
CA LEU A 88 16.11 6.03 -53.14
C LEU A 88 17.51 5.91 -53.77
N ARG A 89 18.59 6.07 -53.00
CA ARG A 89 19.96 5.80 -53.49
C ARG A 89 20.10 4.36 -53.99
N GLN A 90 19.51 3.39 -53.28
CA GLN A 90 19.51 1.99 -53.69
C GLN A 90 18.67 1.75 -54.94
N GLN A 91 17.48 2.35 -55.04
CA GLN A 91 16.62 2.26 -56.22
C GLN A 91 17.31 2.86 -57.46
N ILE A 92 17.90 4.06 -57.35
CA ILE A 92 18.64 4.71 -58.44
C ILE A 92 19.84 3.85 -58.87
N ARG A 93 20.56 3.24 -57.91
CA ARG A 93 21.66 2.32 -58.22
C ARG A 93 21.18 1.12 -59.04
N LEU A 94 20.02 0.56 -58.73
CA LEU A 94 19.41 -0.55 -59.48
C LEU A 94 18.94 -0.11 -60.88
N MET A 95 18.38 1.10 -61.01
CA MET A 95 18.01 1.67 -62.31
C MET A 95 19.24 1.89 -63.21
N ARG A 96 20.37 2.36 -62.63
CA ARG A 96 21.64 2.49 -63.34
C ARG A 96 22.21 1.15 -63.83
N GLN A 97 21.75 0.01 -63.28
CA GLN A 97 22.09 -1.33 -63.75
C GLN A 97 21.16 -1.83 -64.88
N GLY A 98 20.24 -1.00 -65.35
CA GLY A 98 19.32 -1.32 -66.45
C GLY A 98 17.97 -1.89 -66.02
N LEU A 99 17.65 -1.89 -64.73
CA LEU A 99 16.31 -2.28 -64.26
C LEU A 99 15.28 -1.18 -64.53
N THR A 100 14.07 -1.58 -64.88
CA THR A 100 12.93 -0.65 -64.97
C THR A 100 12.62 -0.07 -63.59
N GLU A 101 11.99 1.11 -63.53
CA GLU A 101 11.68 1.80 -62.28
C GLU A 101 10.90 0.91 -61.29
N GLU A 102 9.93 0.15 -61.80
CA GLU A 102 9.08 -0.73 -60.98
C GLU A 102 9.83 -1.97 -60.49
N ALA A 103 10.65 -2.58 -61.34
CA ALA A 103 11.49 -3.71 -60.95
C ALA A 103 12.57 -3.27 -59.93
N ALA A 104 13.14 -2.09 -60.12
CA ALA A 104 14.09 -1.49 -59.19
C ALA A 104 13.44 -1.18 -57.83
N PHE A 105 12.20 -0.65 -57.83
CA PHE A 105 11.43 -0.40 -56.61
C PHE A 105 11.15 -1.71 -55.85
N ALA A 106 10.60 -2.72 -56.52
CA ALA A 106 10.27 -4.01 -55.90
C ALA A 106 11.52 -4.69 -55.33
N LYS A 107 12.65 -4.63 -56.05
CA LYS A 107 13.91 -5.21 -55.58
C LYS A 107 14.54 -4.41 -54.42
N ALA A 108 14.45 -3.08 -54.43
CA ALA A 108 14.88 -2.25 -53.31
C ALA A 108 14.01 -2.48 -52.06
N GLU A 109 12.71 -2.67 -52.23
CA GLU A 109 11.77 -2.99 -51.16
C GLU A 109 12.06 -4.37 -50.55
N ALA A 110 12.28 -5.40 -51.37
CA ALA A 110 12.66 -6.73 -50.89
C ALA A 110 13.96 -6.70 -50.07
N ASN A 111 14.99 -5.99 -50.55
CA ASN A 111 16.26 -5.86 -49.84
C ASN A 111 16.11 -5.14 -48.49
N ASN A 112 15.33 -4.06 -48.46
CA ASN A 112 15.07 -3.33 -47.21
C ASN A 112 14.22 -4.15 -46.24
N ALA A 113 13.20 -4.86 -46.73
CA ALA A 113 12.40 -5.77 -45.92
C ALA A 113 13.26 -6.89 -45.29
N GLU A 114 14.18 -7.48 -46.06
CA GLU A 114 15.12 -8.48 -45.54
C GLU A 114 16.06 -7.88 -44.47
N PHE A 115 16.58 -6.67 -44.71
CA PHE A 115 17.42 -5.97 -43.74
C PHE A 115 16.66 -5.71 -42.43
N PHE A 116 15.44 -5.17 -42.51
CA PHE A 116 14.61 -4.91 -41.34
C PHE A 116 14.24 -6.19 -40.60
N LEU A 117 13.94 -7.27 -41.31
CA LEU A 117 13.64 -8.56 -40.70
C LEU A 117 14.85 -9.10 -39.91
N LYS A 118 16.06 -9.02 -40.49
CA LYS A 118 17.30 -9.42 -39.80
C LYS A 118 17.57 -8.58 -38.55
N GLU A 119 17.44 -7.25 -38.64
CA GLU A 119 17.64 -6.37 -37.48
C GLU A 119 16.56 -6.57 -36.40
N ARG A 120 15.30 -6.79 -36.79
CA ARG A 120 14.21 -7.13 -35.86
C ARG A 120 14.48 -8.44 -35.14
N GLN A 121 14.94 -9.47 -35.84
CA GLN A 121 15.32 -10.75 -35.23
C GLN A 121 16.47 -10.59 -34.24
N LYS A 122 17.54 -9.89 -34.62
CA LYS A 122 18.67 -9.60 -33.70
C LYS A 122 18.20 -8.85 -32.45
N ALA A 123 17.36 -7.83 -32.64
CA ALA A 123 16.82 -7.06 -31.53
C ALA A 123 15.90 -7.91 -30.64
N SER A 124 15.09 -8.79 -31.20
CA SER A 124 14.22 -9.72 -30.45
C SER A 124 15.04 -10.68 -29.57
N VAL A 125 16.11 -11.26 -30.10
CA VAL A 125 16.98 -12.18 -29.35
C VAL A 125 17.66 -11.46 -28.17
N LEU A 126 18.06 -10.20 -28.35
CA LEU A 126 18.71 -9.44 -27.29
C LEU A 126 17.77 -9.00 -26.17
N THR A 127 16.47 -8.94 -26.44
CA THR A 127 15.51 -8.27 -25.55
C THR A 127 14.64 -9.22 -24.75
N ASN A 128 14.55 -10.50 -25.13
CA ASN A 128 13.91 -11.66 -24.48
C ASN A 128 12.49 -11.46 -23.88
N VAL A 129 12.30 -10.47 -23.00
CA VAL A 129 11.04 -10.18 -22.30
C VAL A 129 10.61 -8.70 -22.44
N ALA A 130 11.53 -7.74 -22.59
CA ALA A 130 11.21 -6.31 -22.59
C ALA A 130 11.47 -5.65 -23.94
N LYS A 131 10.44 -5.09 -24.57
CA LYS A 131 10.60 -4.34 -25.83
C LYS A 131 11.43 -3.07 -25.62
N THR A 132 12.54 -2.94 -26.36
CA THR A 132 13.39 -1.74 -26.32
C THR A 132 12.94 -0.68 -27.31
N SER A 133 13.36 0.57 -27.10
CA SER A 133 13.14 1.67 -28.06
C SER A 133 13.68 1.36 -29.45
N ARG A 134 14.76 0.58 -29.53
CA ARG A 134 15.34 0.09 -30.78
C ARG A 134 14.41 -0.85 -31.56
N ILE A 135 13.55 -1.62 -30.90
CA ILE A 135 12.57 -2.45 -31.61
C ILE A 135 11.43 -1.58 -32.16
N LEU A 136 11.04 -0.53 -31.41
CA LEU A 136 9.99 0.39 -31.83
C LEU A 136 10.35 1.15 -33.11
N SER A 137 11.63 1.47 -33.35
CA SER A 137 12.05 2.13 -34.60
C SER A 137 11.84 1.28 -35.85
N PHE A 138 11.64 -0.04 -35.71
CA PHE A 138 11.33 -0.93 -36.82
C PHE A 138 9.83 -1.23 -36.97
N MET A 139 9.01 -0.66 -36.09
CA MET A 139 7.57 -0.87 -36.06
C MET A 139 6.84 0.26 -36.77
N ASN A 140 5.74 -0.08 -37.44
CA ASN A 140 4.85 0.91 -38.01
C ASN A 140 4.13 1.69 -36.90
N TYR A 141 3.57 2.86 -37.23
CA TYR A 141 2.86 3.70 -36.26
C TYR A 141 1.79 2.92 -35.46
N TYR A 142 0.97 2.12 -36.13
CA TYR A 142 -0.06 1.29 -35.48
C TYR A 142 0.51 0.21 -34.56
N GLU A 143 1.67 -0.36 -34.90
CA GLU A 143 2.33 -1.33 -34.03
C GLU A 143 2.90 -0.63 -32.78
N GLN A 144 3.42 0.59 -32.93
CA GLN A 144 3.92 1.40 -31.81
C GLN A 144 2.78 1.85 -30.88
N THR A 145 1.63 2.26 -31.41
CA THR A 145 0.46 2.62 -30.58
C THR A 145 -0.08 1.42 -29.82
N ALA A 146 -0.23 0.26 -30.48
CA ALA A 146 -0.62 -0.98 -29.82
C ALA A 146 0.36 -1.40 -28.73
N GLU A 147 1.66 -1.15 -28.94
CA GLU A 147 2.69 -1.39 -27.94
C GLU A 147 2.56 -0.47 -26.72
N ALA A 148 2.33 0.82 -26.95
CA ALA A 148 2.13 1.79 -25.88
C ALA A 148 0.88 1.45 -25.04
N GLU A 149 -0.23 1.09 -25.69
CA GLU A 149 -1.43 0.61 -25.00
C GLU A 149 -1.17 -0.68 -24.21
N GLY A 150 -0.46 -1.65 -24.81
CA GLY A 150 -0.06 -2.88 -24.14
C GLY A 150 0.78 -2.62 -22.89
N ARG A 151 1.75 -1.68 -22.97
CA ARG A 151 2.55 -1.27 -21.81
C ARG A 151 1.70 -0.67 -20.70
N ASN A 152 0.75 0.19 -21.04
CA ASN A 152 -0.14 0.79 -20.05
C ASN A 152 -1.00 -0.27 -19.36
N LYS A 153 -1.52 -1.26 -20.11
CA LYS A 153 -2.26 -2.41 -19.55
C LYS A 153 -1.39 -3.26 -18.62
N VAL A 154 -0.14 -3.56 -19.00
CA VAL A 154 0.80 -4.29 -18.12
C VAL A 154 1.12 -3.50 -16.86
N LYS A 155 1.31 -2.18 -16.95
CA LYS A 155 1.51 -1.32 -15.77
C LYS A 155 0.31 -1.34 -14.82
N MET A 156 -0.92 -1.37 -15.35
CA MET A 156 -2.11 -1.54 -14.53
C MET A 156 -2.08 -2.87 -13.77
N LEU A 157 -1.74 -3.97 -14.45
CA LEU A 157 -1.59 -5.28 -13.80
C LEU A 157 -0.49 -5.28 -12.73
N GLN A 158 0.66 -4.65 -13.01
CA GLN A 158 1.76 -4.53 -12.03
C GLN A 158 1.37 -3.67 -10.82
N ARG A 159 0.55 -2.63 -11.01
CA ARG A 159 0.00 -1.81 -9.92
C ARG A 159 -0.96 -2.59 -9.04
N ASP A 160 -1.76 -3.47 -9.65
CA ASP A 160 -2.83 -4.20 -8.95
C ASP A 160 -2.36 -5.55 -8.37
N LEU A 161 -1.27 -6.12 -8.87
CA LEU A 161 -0.70 -7.38 -8.39
C LEU A 161 -0.36 -7.37 -6.89
N PRO A 162 0.29 -6.34 -6.31
CA PRO A 162 0.52 -6.29 -4.87
C PRO A 162 -0.77 -6.27 -4.04
N LYS A 163 -1.84 -5.66 -4.56
CA LYS A 163 -3.14 -5.62 -3.88
C LYS A 163 -3.77 -7.02 -3.83
N PHE A 164 -3.70 -7.73 -4.94
CA PHE A 164 -4.16 -9.12 -5.05
C PHE A 164 -3.39 -10.08 -4.14
N VAL A 165 -2.05 -9.93 -4.05
CA VAL A 165 -1.24 -10.76 -3.15
C VAL A 165 -1.62 -10.49 -1.68
N ARG A 166 -1.75 -9.21 -1.29
CA ARG A 166 -2.15 -8.85 0.09
C ARG A 166 -3.52 -9.40 0.49
N SER A 167 -4.51 -9.31 -0.39
CA SER A 167 -5.86 -9.82 -0.08
C SER A 167 -5.89 -11.34 0.07
N ARG A 168 -4.92 -12.07 -0.50
CA ARG A 168 -4.77 -13.50 -0.29
C ARG A 168 -4.19 -13.83 1.10
N ASP A 169 -3.23 -13.03 1.55
CA ASP A 169 -2.53 -13.19 2.83
C ASP A 169 -3.34 -12.67 4.03
N GLU A 170 -4.47 -12.01 3.79
CA GLU A 170 -5.39 -11.48 4.82
C GLU A 170 -6.22 -12.56 5.55
N ASN A 171 -6.17 -13.82 5.11
CA ASN A 171 -6.89 -14.94 5.74
C ASN A 171 -6.10 -15.64 6.86
N ASP A 172 -4.96 -15.10 7.29
CA ASP A 172 -4.17 -15.73 8.35
C ASP A 172 -4.75 -15.38 9.74
N VAL A 173 -5.22 -16.41 10.44
CA VAL A 173 -6.06 -16.33 11.67
C VAL A 173 -5.31 -15.73 12.87
N PHE A 174 -3.99 -15.56 12.77
CA PHE A 174 -3.12 -15.12 13.88
C PHE A 174 -2.52 -13.73 13.69
N ARG A 175 -3.25 -12.80 13.06
CA ARG A 175 -2.76 -11.42 12.99
C ARG A 175 -2.89 -10.74 14.36
N ASP A 176 -1.80 -10.08 14.76
CA ASP A 176 -1.84 -8.99 15.74
C ASP A 176 -2.93 -8.02 15.29
N MET A 177 -4.03 -7.89 16.04
CA MET A 177 -5.08 -6.94 15.72
C MET A 177 -4.58 -5.55 16.11
N PRO A 178 -4.20 -4.68 15.15
CA PRO A 178 -3.78 -3.35 15.52
C PRO A 178 -5.03 -2.52 15.85
N ILE A 179 -4.93 -1.68 16.87
CA ILE A 179 -5.90 -0.60 17.08
C ILE A 179 -5.77 0.35 15.88
N VAL A 180 -6.72 0.30 14.95
CA VAL A 180 -6.76 1.18 13.78
C VAL A 180 -7.85 2.22 13.97
N HIS A 181 -7.44 3.46 14.27
CA HIS A 181 -8.36 4.59 14.21
C HIS A 181 -8.62 4.94 12.74
N THR A 182 -9.87 4.80 12.29
CA THR A 182 -10.27 5.21 10.94
C THR A 182 -10.25 6.73 10.82
N TYR A 183 -9.46 7.25 9.89
CA TYR A 183 -9.46 8.67 9.58
C TYR A 183 -10.61 9.01 8.63
N ASN A 184 -11.59 9.74 9.13
CA ASN A 184 -12.63 10.38 8.32
C ASN A 184 -12.43 11.89 8.35
N LYS A 185 -12.54 12.54 7.19
CA LYS A 185 -12.52 14.01 7.12
C LYS A 185 -13.71 14.56 7.89
N VAL A 186 -13.47 15.63 8.66
CA VAL A 186 -14.53 16.25 9.48
C VAL A 186 -15.64 16.83 8.61
N GLN A 187 -15.26 17.52 7.52
CA GLN A 187 -16.17 18.22 6.63
C GLN A 187 -16.73 17.36 5.49
N ALA A 188 -16.18 16.18 5.24
CA ALA A 188 -16.60 15.36 4.11
C ALA A 188 -16.93 13.94 4.56
N THR A 189 -18.13 13.47 4.23
CA THR A 189 -18.55 12.10 4.44
C THR A 189 -18.65 11.40 3.10
N TYR A 190 -17.84 10.36 2.93
CA TYR A 190 -17.83 9.54 1.74
C TYR A 190 -18.84 8.41 1.91
N THR A 191 -19.80 8.34 1.00
CA THR A 191 -20.87 7.35 1.00
C THR A 191 -20.73 6.44 -0.22
N HIS A 192 -20.90 5.13 0.01
CA HIS A 192 -20.84 4.12 -1.04
C HIS A 192 -22.23 3.56 -1.31
N ASN A 193 -22.93 4.13 -2.30
CA ASN A 193 -24.14 3.64 -2.96
C ASN A 193 -25.16 2.82 -2.11
N SER A 194 -25.21 3.05 -0.80
CA SER A 194 -26.07 2.35 0.13
C SER A 194 -27.32 3.20 0.27
N LYS A 195 -28.49 2.56 0.19
CA LYS A 195 -29.81 3.19 0.35
C LYS A 195 -30.04 3.82 1.75
N SER A 196 -29.01 3.89 2.58
CA SER A 196 -29.06 4.48 3.92
C SER A 196 -28.99 6.00 3.82
N GLU A 197 -30.09 6.68 4.13
CA GLU A 197 -30.09 8.11 4.38
C GLU A 197 -29.06 8.44 5.47
N VAL A 198 -28.08 9.29 5.15
CA VAL A 198 -27.13 9.80 6.14
C VAL A 198 -27.91 10.70 7.10
N LYS A 199 -28.26 10.17 8.27
CA LYS A 199 -28.85 10.98 9.33
C LYS A 199 -27.82 12.00 9.80
N ASN A 200 -28.13 13.28 9.61
CA ASN A 200 -27.35 14.37 10.17
C ASN A 200 -27.58 14.42 11.69
N GLU A 201 -26.84 13.60 12.43
CA GLU A 201 -26.85 13.66 13.90
C GLU A 201 -26.13 14.94 14.37
N PRO A 202 -26.70 15.70 15.32
CA PRO A 202 -26.08 16.91 15.85
C PRO A 202 -24.68 16.64 16.45
N ASP A 203 -24.45 15.44 16.98
CA ASP A 203 -23.18 15.02 17.58
C ASP A 203 -22.13 14.56 16.55
N ALA A 204 -22.52 14.42 15.28
CA ALA A 204 -21.63 13.89 14.24
C ALA A 204 -20.40 14.77 14.01
N PHE A 205 -20.52 16.10 14.09
CA PHE A 205 -19.38 17.02 13.96
C PHE A 205 -18.37 16.82 15.09
N TYR A 206 -18.84 16.75 16.34
CA TYR A 206 -17.96 16.55 17.49
C TYR A 206 -17.25 15.20 17.43
N ASN A 207 -17.99 14.12 17.19
CA ASN A 207 -17.42 12.78 17.11
C ASN A 207 -16.37 12.67 16.00
N ARG A 208 -16.59 13.29 14.84
CA ARG A 208 -15.60 13.31 13.75
C ARG A 208 -14.37 14.14 14.09
N THR A 209 -14.55 15.30 14.71
CA THR A 209 -13.43 16.15 15.10
C THR A 209 -12.60 15.50 16.22
N LYS A 210 -13.27 14.83 17.17
CA LYS A 210 -12.65 13.99 18.20
C LYS A 210 -11.81 12.87 17.57
N ARG A 211 -12.37 12.11 16.63
CA ARG A 211 -11.64 11.05 15.90
C ARG A 211 -10.47 11.59 15.07
N ALA A 212 -10.64 12.74 14.42
CA ALA A 212 -9.56 13.38 13.66
C ALA A 212 -8.40 13.80 14.56
N LEU A 213 -8.69 14.31 15.77
CA LEU A 213 -7.66 14.56 16.77
C LEU A 213 -7.03 13.26 17.27
N GLU A 214 -7.81 12.24 17.60
CA GLU A 214 -7.28 10.94 18.03
C GLU A 214 -6.32 10.36 16.99
N TYR A 215 -6.67 10.44 15.71
CA TYR A 215 -5.79 10.06 14.60
C TYR A 215 -4.53 10.94 14.52
N HIS A 216 -4.67 12.27 14.68
CA HIS A 216 -3.50 13.17 14.71
C HIS A 216 -2.53 12.80 15.83
N TRP A 217 -3.05 12.35 16.98
CA TRP A 217 -2.28 11.96 18.16
C TRP A 217 -1.87 10.49 18.20
N ASP A 218 -2.29 9.66 17.24
CA ASP A 218 -1.99 8.21 17.18
C ASP A 218 -0.47 7.93 17.29
N ARG A 219 0.37 8.78 16.69
CA ARG A 219 1.83 8.67 16.80
C ARG A 219 2.32 8.79 18.25
N ALA A 220 1.74 9.70 19.03
CA ALA A 220 2.05 9.83 20.45
C ALA A 220 1.48 8.67 21.27
N GLN A 221 0.29 8.19 20.91
CA GLN A 221 -0.37 7.07 21.60
C GLN A 221 0.41 5.76 21.45
N LYS A 222 1.06 5.52 20.31
CA LYS A 222 1.92 4.35 20.09
C LYS A 222 3.14 4.30 21.00
N VAL A 223 3.56 5.45 21.50
CA VAL A 223 4.77 5.60 22.31
C VAL A 223 4.45 5.66 23.80
N ASP A 224 3.26 6.14 24.18
CA ASP A 224 2.91 6.39 25.57
C ASP A 224 2.78 5.13 26.46
N GLY A 225 2.80 3.93 25.86
CA GLY A 225 2.74 2.66 26.58
C GLY A 225 1.36 2.33 27.16
N LEU A 226 0.34 3.18 26.94
CA LEU A 226 -1.01 2.99 27.48
C LEU A 226 -1.95 2.25 26.52
N ALA A 227 -1.51 1.98 25.29
CA ALA A 227 -2.34 1.33 24.26
C ALA A 227 -2.88 -0.04 24.72
N GLY A 228 -2.06 -0.83 25.43
CA GLY A 228 -2.46 -2.16 25.90
C GLY A 228 -3.55 -2.16 26.97
N LEU A 229 -3.77 -1.04 27.67
CA LEU A 229 -4.85 -0.90 28.66
C LEU A 229 -6.19 -0.58 28.02
N THR A 230 -6.19 -0.13 26.76
CA THR A 230 -7.41 0.22 26.01
C THR A 230 -7.79 -0.82 24.97
N ASP A 231 -6.98 -1.87 24.82
CA ASP A 231 -7.09 -2.83 23.73
C ASP A 231 -8.12 -3.93 24.05
N GLU A 232 -9.27 -3.87 23.39
CA GLU A 232 -10.32 -4.88 23.47
C GLU A 232 -9.84 -6.24 22.99
N ALA A 233 -8.93 -6.28 22.00
CA ALA A 233 -8.37 -7.53 21.51
C ALA A 233 -7.55 -8.22 22.59
N LEU A 234 -6.73 -7.48 23.36
CA LEU A 234 -5.97 -8.07 24.47
C LEU A 234 -6.87 -8.64 25.56
N LEU A 235 -8.02 -8.01 25.82
CA LEU A 235 -9.00 -8.52 26.77
C LEU A 235 -9.74 -9.76 26.25
N TRP A 236 -10.09 -9.75 24.98
CA TRP A 236 -10.69 -10.91 24.34
C TRP A 236 -9.70 -12.08 24.31
N TYR A 237 -8.46 -11.82 23.91
CA TYR A 237 -7.36 -12.78 23.95
C TYR A 237 -7.10 -13.27 25.38
N SER A 238 -7.02 -12.41 26.40
CA SER A 238 -6.73 -12.87 27.76
C SER A 238 -7.82 -13.81 28.30
N LYS A 239 -9.09 -13.55 27.97
CA LYS A 239 -10.22 -14.43 28.31
C LYS A 239 -10.20 -15.76 27.56
N ASP A 240 -9.97 -15.72 26.25
CA ASP A 240 -10.11 -16.91 25.40
C ASP A 240 -8.81 -17.70 25.21
N ILE A 241 -7.63 -17.14 25.51
CA ILE A 241 -6.34 -17.81 25.36
C ILE A 241 -6.29 -19.08 26.20
N THR A 242 -6.74 -19.05 27.46
CA THR A 242 -6.68 -20.23 28.35
C THR A 242 -7.55 -21.36 27.79
N LYS A 243 -8.77 -21.03 27.36
CA LYS A 243 -9.71 -21.96 26.72
C LYS A 243 -9.15 -22.53 25.42
N ASN A 244 -8.61 -21.69 24.55
CA ASN A 244 -8.04 -22.08 23.26
C ASN A 244 -6.79 -22.94 23.42
N VAL A 245 -5.90 -22.58 24.35
CA VAL A 245 -4.72 -23.38 24.71
C VAL A 245 -5.15 -24.74 25.25
N ARG A 246 -6.18 -24.81 26.11
CA ARG A 246 -6.72 -26.09 26.62
C ARG A 246 -7.32 -26.93 25.49
N LYS A 247 -8.14 -26.36 24.61
CA LYS A 247 -8.72 -27.08 23.45
C LYS A 247 -7.62 -27.64 22.56
N ARG A 248 -6.63 -26.82 22.20
CA ARG A 248 -5.48 -27.24 21.38
C ARG A 248 -4.59 -28.26 22.06
N ALA A 249 -4.33 -28.09 23.36
CA ALA A 249 -3.55 -29.05 24.13
C ALA A 249 -4.22 -30.42 24.17
N LYS A 250 -5.54 -30.48 24.34
CA LYS A 250 -6.31 -31.74 24.27
C LYS A 250 -6.27 -32.36 22.88
N ALA A 251 -6.40 -31.56 21.82
CA ALA A 251 -6.31 -32.03 20.45
C ALA A 251 -4.91 -32.60 20.15
N ILE A 252 -3.84 -31.88 20.49
CA ILE A 252 -2.45 -32.31 20.35
C ILE A 252 -2.19 -33.55 21.20
N HIS A 253 -2.70 -33.62 22.43
CA HIS A 253 -2.57 -34.81 23.28
C HIS A 253 -3.19 -36.02 22.60
N LYS A 254 -4.42 -35.89 22.05
CA LYS A 254 -5.11 -36.96 21.32
C LYS A 254 -4.28 -37.42 20.11
N GLU A 255 -3.79 -36.48 19.30
CA GLU A 255 -2.92 -36.79 18.15
C GLU A 255 -1.64 -37.52 18.57
N LEU A 256 -0.97 -37.07 19.64
CA LEU A 256 0.24 -37.72 20.16
C LEU A 256 -0.06 -39.14 20.67
N THR A 257 -1.18 -39.34 21.37
CA THR A 257 -1.60 -40.66 21.82
C THR A 257 -1.96 -41.59 20.66
N ASP A 258 -2.61 -41.08 19.62
CA ASP A 258 -2.97 -41.82 18.41
C ASP A 258 -1.71 -42.24 17.62
N MET A 259 -0.66 -41.41 17.65
CA MET A 259 0.67 -41.74 17.12
C MET A 259 1.49 -42.69 18.03
N GLY A 260 0.94 -43.10 19.17
CA GLY A 260 1.60 -44.01 20.12
C GLY A 260 2.72 -43.35 20.93
N VAL A 261 2.78 -42.02 21.00
CA VAL A 261 3.77 -41.28 21.78
C VAL A 261 3.37 -41.31 23.25
N LYS A 262 4.31 -41.70 24.13
CA LYS A 262 4.08 -41.79 25.58
C LYS A 262 5.25 -41.17 26.34
N LEU A 263 5.07 -40.95 27.64
CA LEU A 263 6.16 -40.61 28.53
C LEU A 263 6.78 -41.89 29.08
N ASP A 264 8.11 -41.99 28.99
CA ASP A 264 8.88 -43.03 29.65
C ASP A 264 8.86 -42.85 31.17
N SER A 265 9.28 -43.88 31.90
CA SER A 265 9.44 -43.85 33.37
C SER A 265 10.34 -42.72 33.90
N LYS A 266 11.15 -42.11 33.04
CA LYS A 266 12.01 -40.94 33.34
C LYS A 266 11.34 -39.60 33.01
N GLY A 267 10.11 -39.60 32.51
CA GLY A 267 9.41 -38.42 32.02
C GLY A 267 9.98 -37.86 30.72
N GLU A 268 10.67 -38.68 29.91
CA GLU A 268 11.09 -38.32 28.55
C GLU A 268 10.07 -38.82 27.53
N ILE A 269 10.01 -38.18 26.36
CA ILE A 269 9.05 -38.55 25.32
C ILE A 269 9.57 -39.79 24.57
N ASP A 270 8.85 -40.90 24.67
CA ASP A 270 9.06 -42.07 23.83
C ASP A 270 8.38 -41.88 22.47
N VAL A 271 9.19 -41.88 21.42
CA VAL A 271 8.77 -41.76 20.01
C VAL A 271 9.08 -43.03 19.22
N SER A 272 9.29 -44.16 19.90
CA SER A 272 9.58 -45.47 19.30
C SER A 272 8.53 -45.87 18.25
N ALA A 273 7.26 -45.55 18.50
CA ALA A 273 6.11 -45.87 17.65
C ALA A 273 6.03 -45.05 16.34
N ILE A 274 6.66 -43.87 16.26
CA ILE A 274 6.63 -43.04 15.05
C ILE A 274 7.54 -43.68 13.98
N GLN A 275 7.14 -43.73 12.71
CA GLN A 275 8.01 -44.27 11.64
C GLN A 275 8.85 -43.18 10.96
N ASN A 276 8.36 -41.94 10.88
CA ASN A 276 9.01 -40.82 10.21
C ASN A 276 10.08 -40.17 11.10
N SER A 277 11.34 -40.12 10.65
CA SER A 277 12.45 -39.55 11.42
C SER A 277 12.33 -38.04 11.66
N ALA A 278 11.84 -37.27 10.68
CA ALA A 278 11.67 -35.83 10.83
C ALA A 278 10.65 -35.49 11.93
N LEU A 279 9.56 -36.26 12.00
CA LEU A 279 8.54 -36.09 13.04
C LEU A 279 9.08 -36.48 14.43
N LYS A 280 9.90 -37.53 14.53
CA LYS A 280 10.56 -37.89 15.80
C LYS A 280 11.39 -36.74 16.35
N ASP A 281 12.18 -36.11 15.48
CA ASP A 281 13.06 -35.02 15.89
C ASP A 281 12.26 -33.80 16.34
N THR A 282 11.19 -33.43 15.60
CA THR A 282 10.30 -32.33 16.01
C THR A 282 9.57 -32.60 17.33
N VAL A 283 9.11 -33.83 17.55
CA VAL A 283 8.39 -34.19 18.78
C VAL A 283 9.34 -34.21 19.98
N LYS A 284 10.57 -34.73 19.82
CA LYS A 284 11.58 -34.75 20.89
C LYS A 284 12.12 -33.36 21.24
N THR A 285 12.30 -32.49 20.24
CA THR A 285 12.92 -31.17 20.45
C THR A 285 11.96 -30.14 21.04
N ASN A 286 10.64 -30.30 20.84
CA ASN A 286 9.67 -29.33 21.32
C ASN A 286 9.22 -29.64 22.77
N PRO A 287 9.56 -28.80 23.76
CA PRO A 287 9.22 -29.04 25.18
C PRO A 287 7.72 -28.96 25.45
N VAL A 288 6.94 -28.33 24.56
CA VAL A 288 5.48 -28.17 24.72
C VAL A 288 4.78 -29.52 24.71
N PHE A 289 5.20 -30.46 23.86
CA PHE A 289 4.60 -31.80 23.80
C PHE A 289 4.84 -32.59 25.08
N LYS A 290 6.01 -32.44 25.71
CA LYS A 290 6.30 -33.04 27.00
C LYS A 290 5.35 -32.52 28.08
N LEU A 291 5.15 -31.21 28.15
CA LEU A 291 4.23 -30.58 29.11
C LEU A 291 2.77 -31.02 28.89
N ILE A 292 2.33 -31.09 27.63
CA ILE A 292 0.98 -31.56 27.28
C ILE A 292 0.78 -33.01 27.71
N LEU A 293 1.76 -33.90 27.46
CA LEU A 293 1.70 -35.30 27.87
C LEU A 293 1.76 -35.47 29.40
N GLN A 294 2.56 -34.67 30.10
CA GLN A 294 2.66 -34.69 31.57
C GLN A 294 1.33 -34.31 32.23
N ASN A 295 0.64 -33.33 31.67
CA ASN A 295 -0.64 -32.84 32.17
C ASN A 295 -1.84 -33.56 31.54
N GLN A 296 -1.62 -34.59 30.72
CA GLN A 296 -2.68 -35.32 29.99
C GLN A 296 -3.61 -34.40 29.18
N GLY A 297 -3.09 -33.28 28.67
CA GLY A 297 -3.86 -32.23 27.99
C GLY A 297 -4.79 -31.42 28.90
N ASN A 298 -4.84 -31.69 30.21
CA ASN A 298 -5.63 -30.98 31.19
C ASN A 298 -4.78 -29.92 31.89
N PHE A 299 -4.84 -28.69 31.39
CA PHE A 299 -4.36 -27.52 32.12
C PHE A 299 -5.49 -27.02 33.01
N GLU A 300 -5.38 -27.22 34.33
CA GLU A 300 -6.29 -26.62 35.32
C GLU A 300 -6.12 -25.10 35.32
N GLU A 301 -7.23 -24.36 35.38
CA GLU A 301 -7.18 -22.92 35.63
C GLU A 301 -6.80 -22.74 37.10
N SER A 302 -5.56 -22.33 37.37
CA SER A 302 -5.12 -21.94 38.72
C SER A 302 -5.78 -20.65 39.19
N TYR A 303 -6.50 -19.94 38.31
CA TYR A 303 -7.54 -19.00 38.71
C TYR A 303 -8.76 -19.81 39.15
N LYS A 304 -8.68 -20.40 40.35
CA LYS A 304 -9.91 -20.58 41.12
C LYS A 304 -10.55 -19.19 41.15
N THR A 305 -11.82 -19.13 40.75
CA THR A 305 -12.65 -17.93 40.81
C THR A 305 -12.33 -17.15 42.08
N GLU A 306 -11.87 -15.91 41.94
CA GLU A 306 -11.66 -15.02 43.08
C GLU A 306 -12.93 -14.90 43.94
N GLU A 307 -14.11 -15.27 43.40
CA GLU A 307 -15.36 -15.47 44.12
C GLU A 307 -15.25 -16.39 45.37
N GLU A 308 -14.35 -17.39 45.39
CA GLU A 308 -14.13 -18.22 46.59
C GLU A 308 -13.07 -17.62 47.56
N SER A 309 -12.21 -16.71 47.10
CA SER A 309 -11.19 -16.06 47.93
C SER A 309 -11.59 -14.68 48.46
N GLU A 310 -12.57 -14.03 47.85
CA GLU A 310 -13.15 -12.77 48.33
C GLU A 310 -13.94 -12.95 49.64
N GLU A 311 -14.45 -14.16 49.91
CA GLU A 311 -15.04 -14.49 51.21
C GLU A 311 -14.01 -14.47 52.37
N GLU A 312 -12.72 -14.70 52.09
CA GLU A 312 -11.66 -14.65 53.11
C GLU A 312 -11.04 -13.25 53.28
N ILE A 313 -11.00 -12.43 52.23
CA ILE A 313 -10.43 -11.06 52.29
C ILE A 313 -11.43 -10.05 52.89
N GLY A 314 -12.73 -10.34 52.82
CA GLY A 314 -13.79 -9.52 53.43
C GLY A 314 -13.71 -9.37 54.95
N GLN A 315 -12.89 -10.15 55.66
CA GLN A 315 -12.80 -10.11 57.12
C GLN A 315 -11.67 -9.23 57.70
N GLU A 316 -10.70 -8.75 56.90
CA GLU A 316 -9.54 -7.99 57.43
C GLU A 316 -9.61 -6.46 57.24
N LEU A 317 -10.63 -5.93 56.55
CA LEU A 317 -10.79 -4.49 56.32
C LEU A 317 -12.00 -3.85 57.05
N ASP A 318 -12.59 -4.56 58.01
CA ASP A 318 -13.63 -4.08 58.93
C ASP A 318 -13.08 -3.19 60.07
N ALA A 319 -12.12 -2.31 59.75
CA ALA A 319 -11.87 -1.17 60.61
C ALA A 319 -13.00 -0.16 60.38
N PRO A 320 -13.77 0.24 61.42
CA PRO A 320 -14.91 1.13 61.26
C PRO A 320 -14.41 2.54 60.92
N ILE A 321 -14.17 2.80 59.64
CA ILE A 321 -14.21 4.16 59.12
C ILE A 321 -15.68 4.52 59.11
N ASP A 322 -16.06 5.51 59.92
CA ASP A 322 -17.42 5.97 60.16
C ASP A 322 -18.11 6.39 58.84
N GLU A 323 -18.64 5.40 58.09
CA GLU A 323 -19.12 5.52 56.70
C GLU A 323 -20.26 6.55 56.54
N LYS A 324 -20.91 6.91 57.66
CA LYS A 324 -21.99 7.90 57.69
C LYS A 324 -21.48 9.35 57.59
N GLN A 325 -20.20 9.63 57.85
CA GLN A 325 -19.67 11.00 57.73
C GLN A 325 -19.19 11.34 56.30
N THR A 326 -18.78 10.37 55.49
CA THR A 326 -18.13 10.62 54.19
C THR A 326 -19.00 10.33 52.96
N ARG A 327 -20.06 9.52 53.08
CA ARG A 327 -20.93 9.18 51.93
C ARG A 327 -22.05 10.18 51.62
N GLY A 328 -22.36 11.12 52.52
CA GLY A 328 -23.53 11.99 52.38
C GLY A 328 -23.27 13.48 52.18
N GLN A 329 -22.06 13.99 52.48
CA GLN A 329 -21.78 15.41 52.33
C GLN A 329 -21.03 15.67 51.02
N PRO A 330 -21.59 16.47 50.09
CA PRO A 330 -20.82 16.93 48.94
C PRO A 330 -19.58 17.64 49.46
N LEU A 331 -18.40 17.24 48.98
CA LEU A 331 -17.13 17.87 49.32
C LEU A 331 -17.27 19.39 49.10
N LYS A 332 -17.34 20.16 50.19
CA LYS A 332 -17.44 21.61 50.11
C LYS A 332 -16.06 22.12 49.70
N TRP A 333 -15.96 22.54 48.45
CA TRP A 333 -14.78 23.23 47.92
C TRP A 333 -14.53 24.48 48.77
N THR A 334 -13.40 24.52 49.48
CA THR A 334 -12.98 25.71 50.23
C THR A 334 -12.37 26.78 49.30
N SER A 335 -11.89 26.36 48.12
CA SER A 335 -11.50 27.26 47.03
C SER A 335 -12.63 27.37 46.00
N THR A 336 -12.72 28.50 45.31
CA THR A 336 -13.53 28.62 44.09
C THR A 336 -13.20 27.47 43.14
N ASN A 337 -14.23 26.78 42.63
CA ASN A 337 -14.10 25.57 41.82
C ASN A 337 -13.07 25.80 40.70
N PRO A 338 -11.89 25.16 40.74
CA PRO A 338 -10.80 25.45 39.81
C PRO A 338 -11.15 25.06 38.37
N TYR A 339 -12.12 24.17 38.18
CA TYR A 339 -12.60 23.72 36.87
C TYR A 339 -13.58 24.70 36.21
N LYS A 340 -14.04 25.74 36.92
CA LYS A 340 -14.83 26.85 36.35
C LYS A 340 -13.97 28.02 35.89
N ASN A 341 -12.73 28.13 36.37
CA ASN A 341 -11.83 29.22 36.01
C ASN A 341 -10.99 28.81 34.80
N GLN A 342 -10.91 29.69 33.79
CA GLN A 342 -10.03 29.51 32.65
C GLN A 342 -8.60 29.31 33.16
N PHE A 343 -7.99 28.16 32.84
CA PHE A 343 -6.68 27.70 33.33
C PHE A 343 -5.49 28.66 33.08
N PHE A 344 -5.71 29.77 32.36
CA PHE A 344 -4.68 30.72 31.99
C PHE A 344 -4.26 31.70 33.09
N ASN A 345 -4.99 31.80 34.22
CA ASN A 345 -4.72 32.79 35.28
C ASN A 345 -4.92 32.23 36.71
N ILE A 346 -4.45 31.02 37.02
CA ILE A 346 -4.43 30.55 38.41
C ILE A 346 -3.20 31.15 39.10
N LYS A 347 -3.42 32.10 40.03
CA LYS A 347 -2.34 32.59 40.90
C LYS A 347 -1.87 31.43 41.79
N VAL A 348 -0.55 31.32 42.02
CA VAL A 348 0.05 30.25 42.84
C VAL A 348 -0.62 30.16 44.23
N ASP A 349 -1.07 31.30 44.76
CA ASP A 349 -1.75 31.44 46.05
C ASP A 349 -3.19 30.87 46.07
N GLN A 350 -3.75 30.52 44.91
CA GLN A 350 -5.06 29.86 44.75
C GLN A 350 -4.94 28.34 44.57
N VAL A 351 -3.71 27.82 44.54
CA VAL A 351 -3.45 26.39 44.44
C VAL A 351 -3.66 25.78 45.82
N GLU A 352 -4.58 24.82 45.89
CA GLU A 352 -4.89 24.05 47.10
C GLU A 352 -3.60 23.54 47.79
N PRO A 353 -3.42 23.74 49.11
CA PRO A 353 -2.26 23.26 49.85
C PRO A 353 -2.05 21.75 49.66
N ASP A 354 -0.79 21.30 49.64
CA ASP A 354 -0.43 19.92 49.29
C ASP A 354 -1.08 18.88 50.22
N GLU A 355 -1.27 19.22 51.50
CA GLU A 355 -1.95 18.36 52.47
C GLU A 355 -3.46 18.23 52.21
N SER A 356 -4.13 19.35 51.92
CA SER A 356 -5.57 19.36 51.58
C SER A 356 -5.83 18.57 50.30
N ARG A 357 -4.93 18.70 49.31
CA ARG A 357 -4.97 17.92 48.08
C ARG A 357 -4.81 16.42 48.35
N LYS A 358 -3.85 16.02 49.19
CA LYS A 358 -3.64 14.61 49.56
C LYS A 358 -4.85 14.02 50.28
N LEU A 359 -5.44 14.77 51.21
CA LEU A 359 -6.67 14.38 51.91
C LEU A 359 -7.84 14.21 50.94
N ARG A 360 -8.01 15.16 50.00
CA ARG A 360 -9.05 15.08 48.96
C ARG A 360 -8.85 13.89 48.04
N LEU A 361 -7.63 13.63 47.58
CA LEU A 361 -7.31 12.48 46.73
C LEU A 361 -7.57 11.16 47.47
N LYS A 362 -7.21 11.06 48.75
CA LYS A 362 -7.53 9.90 49.59
C LYS A 362 -9.04 9.68 49.72
N ALA A 363 -9.82 10.75 49.92
CA ALA A 363 -11.28 10.67 50.03
C ALA A 363 -11.96 10.30 48.70
N LEU A 364 -11.47 10.79 47.57
CA LEU A 364 -11.95 10.38 46.25
C LEU A 364 -11.58 8.92 45.96
N PHE A 365 -10.37 8.51 46.32
CA PHE A 365 -9.90 7.14 46.14
C PHE A 365 -10.75 6.14 46.93
N SER A 366 -11.08 6.44 48.19
CA SER A 366 -11.96 5.60 49.00
C SER A 366 -13.40 5.55 48.46
N GLN A 367 -13.92 6.65 47.89
CA GLN A 367 -15.22 6.67 47.22
C GLN A 367 -15.26 5.85 45.92
N VAL A 368 -14.14 5.74 45.22
CA VAL A 368 -14.02 4.92 44.00
C VAL A 368 -13.84 3.45 44.34
N GLN A 369 -13.04 3.11 45.37
CA GLN A 369 -12.87 1.73 45.83
C GLN A 369 -14.18 1.09 46.32
N SER A 370 -15.10 1.88 46.88
CA SER A 370 -16.33 1.33 47.45
C SER A 370 -17.46 1.11 46.45
N LYS A 371 -17.20 1.24 45.14
CA LYS A 371 -18.18 0.96 44.08
C LYS A 371 -17.73 -0.27 43.32
N GLU A 372 -18.29 -1.42 43.66
CA GLU A 372 -18.31 -2.56 42.75
C GLU A 372 -18.92 -2.09 41.42
N THR A 373 -18.10 -2.14 40.38
CA THR A 373 -18.49 -1.76 39.02
C THR A 373 -18.24 -2.96 38.14
N ASP A 374 -19.17 -3.22 37.23
CA ASP A 374 -19.07 -4.36 36.32
C ASP A 374 -17.76 -4.26 35.50
N PRO A 375 -17.06 -5.38 35.21
CA PRO A 375 -15.78 -5.34 34.50
C PRO A 375 -15.83 -4.66 33.13
N VAL A 376 -16.98 -4.72 32.45
CA VAL A 376 -17.22 -4.05 31.17
C VAL A 376 -17.30 -2.53 31.35
N GLU A 377 -18.03 -2.06 32.36
CA GLU A 377 -18.10 -0.63 32.70
C GLU A 377 -16.73 -0.11 33.15
N GLN A 378 -15.95 -0.92 33.87
CA GLN A 378 -14.59 -0.57 34.27
C GLN A 378 -13.68 -0.33 33.06
N LEU A 379 -13.76 -1.16 32.01
CA LEU A 379 -12.99 -0.97 30.78
C LEU A 379 -13.37 0.35 30.10
N GLU A 380 -14.66 0.62 29.93
CA GLU A 380 -15.12 1.88 29.33
C GLU A 380 -14.63 3.09 30.14
N LEU A 381 -14.72 3.02 31.46
CA LEU A 381 -14.20 4.04 32.35
C LEU A 381 -12.67 4.20 32.23
N GLN A 382 -11.91 3.11 32.11
CA GLN A 382 -10.46 3.14 31.87
C GLN A 382 -10.13 3.79 30.52
N GLN A 383 -10.81 3.41 29.44
CA GLN A 383 -10.64 4.01 28.12
C GLN A 383 -10.92 5.53 28.17
N ILE A 384 -12.00 5.94 28.85
CA ILE A 384 -12.35 7.36 29.04
C ILE A 384 -11.27 8.07 29.87
N ALA A 385 -10.76 7.45 30.93
CA ALA A 385 -9.73 8.05 31.78
C ALA A 385 -8.40 8.24 31.04
N ILE A 386 -7.97 7.23 30.27
CA ILE A 386 -6.77 7.27 29.44
C ILE A 386 -6.90 8.35 28.37
N ALA A 387 -8.05 8.43 27.69
CA ALA A 387 -8.32 9.49 26.71
C ALA A 387 -8.24 10.89 27.34
N LYS A 388 -8.78 11.08 28.56
CA LYS A 388 -8.68 12.35 29.30
C LYS A 388 -7.24 12.67 29.69
N LEU A 389 -6.47 11.69 30.14
CA LEU A 389 -5.05 11.85 30.50
C LEU A 389 -4.23 12.32 29.27
N ARG A 390 -4.43 11.68 28.12
CA ARG A 390 -3.82 12.06 26.84
C ARG A 390 -4.15 13.51 26.46
N ARG A 391 -5.40 13.95 26.63
CA ARG A 391 -5.81 15.35 26.38
C ARG A 391 -5.11 16.33 27.31
N ILE A 392 -5.02 16.02 28.60
CA ILE A 392 -4.34 16.89 29.58
C ILE A 392 -2.87 17.06 29.19
N ARG A 393 -2.20 15.97 28.82
CA ARG A 393 -0.81 15.98 28.35
C ARG A 393 -0.64 16.87 27.11
N VAL A 394 -1.53 16.75 26.14
CA VAL A 394 -1.53 17.62 24.94
C VAL A 394 -1.72 19.09 25.30
N LYS A 395 -2.70 19.43 26.15
CA LYS A 395 -2.95 20.83 26.56
C LYS A 395 -1.78 21.41 27.35
N PHE A 396 -1.11 20.59 28.15
CA PHE A 396 0.09 20.99 28.90
C PHE A 396 1.25 21.30 27.94
N ASP A 397 1.56 20.39 27.02
CA ASP A 397 2.62 20.57 26.02
C ASP A 397 2.33 21.73 25.05
N GLN A 398 1.05 22.00 24.75
CA GLN A 398 0.62 23.21 24.04
C GLN A 398 0.93 24.50 24.79
N SER A 399 0.71 24.52 26.11
CA SER A 399 1.05 25.68 26.93
C SER A 399 2.55 25.93 26.89
N LEU A 400 3.35 24.87 27.05
CA LEU A 400 4.81 24.97 26.98
C LEU A 400 5.28 25.46 25.61
N ALA A 401 4.74 24.90 24.52
CA ALA A 401 5.10 25.30 23.16
C ALA A 401 4.77 26.77 22.88
N ARG A 402 3.66 27.29 23.41
CA ARG A 402 3.29 28.72 23.31
C ARG A 402 4.27 29.63 24.02
N ASP A 403 4.76 29.21 25.19
CA ASP A 403 5.77 29.92 25.96
C ASP A 403 7.19 29.72 25.38
N ASN A 404 7.30 29.10 24.19
CA ASN A 404 8.52 28.72 23.50
C ASN A 404 9.40 27.72 24.28
N ASN A 405 8.87 27.10 25.32
CA ASN A 405 9.52 26.04 26.07
C ASN A 405 9.47 24.71 25.31
N ASP A 406 10.37 23.80 25.67
CA ASP A 406 10.35 22.44 25.12
C ASP A 406 9.20 21.66 25.76
N PRO A 407 8.32 21.01 24.96
CA PRO A 407 7.27 20.15 25.47
C PRO A 407 7.89 18.96 26.20
N VAL A 408 7.32 18.59 27.34
CA VAL A 408 7.95 17.61 28.25
C VAL A 408 7.76 16.19 27.75
N VAL A 409 6.68 15.93 27.01
CA VAL A 409 6.22 14.54 26.85
C VAL A 409 6.02 14.11 25.40
N LEU A 410 5.85 15.04 24.45
CA LEU A 410 5.53 14.69 23.05
C LEU A 410 6.68 14.82 22.05
N VAL A 411 7.80 15.46 22.41
CA VAL A 411 8.85 15.83 21.43
C VAL A 411 9.86 14.72 21.17
N ASP A 412 10.40 14.10 22.21
CA ASP A 412 11.60 13.27 22.04
C ASP A 412 11.29 11.92 21.38
N GLU A 413 10.11 11.37 21.64
CA GLU A 413 9.78 10.01 21.18
C GLU A 413 8.80 10.00 19.99
N ALA A 414 7.85 10.94 19.93
CA ALA A 414 6.82 11.00 18.88
C ALA A 414 7.13 11.97 17.71
N LYS A 415 8.23 12.74 17.82
CA LYS A 415 8.77 13.63 16.76
C LYS A 415 7.80 14.72 16.27
N TYR A 416 6.98 15.29 17.15
CA TYR A 416 6.17 16.46 16.79
C TYR A 416 7.02 17.73 16.78
N LYS A 417 6.78 18.62 15.82
CA LYS A 417 7.33 19.98 15.85
C LYS A 417 6.55 20.84 16.85
N LYS A 418 7.21 21.85 17.45
CA LYS A 418 6.54 22.83 18.33
C LYS A 418 5.30 23.47 17.68
N GLU A 419 5.41 23.79 16.38
CA GLU A 419 4.31 24.33 15.58
C GLU A 419 3.12 23.37 15.45
N GLU A 420 3.38 22.07 15.27
CA GLU A 420 2.35 21.04 15.17
C GLU A 420 1.59 20.88 16.50
N ILE A 421 2.31 20.96 17.62
CA ILE A 421 1.70 20.91 18.96
C ILE A 421 0.84 22.16 19.18
N ALA A 422 1.36 23.34 18.86
CA ALA A 422 0.67 24.61 19.08
C ALA A 422 -0.54 24.83 18.16
N PHE A 423 -0.66 24.09 17.04
CA PHE A 423 -1.70 24.25 16.03
C PHE A 423 -3.12 24.25 16.61
N SER A 424 -3.44 23.29 17.50
CA SER A 424 -4.76 23.19 18.11
C SER A 424 -4.92 23.99 19.40
N SER A 425 -3.90 24.75 19.81
CA SER A 425 -3.93 25.42 21.12
C SER A 425 -5.06 26.46 21.23
N ASN A 426 -5.39 27.14 20.13
CA ASN A 426 -6.45 28.16 20.08
C ASN A 426 -7.85 27.58 19.87
N PHE A 427 -7.95 26.29 19.57
CA PHE A 427 -9.20 25.64 19.21
C PHE A 427 -9.56 24.56 20.23
N ASP A 428 -10.52 24.86 21.10
CA ASP A 428 -11.03 23.90 22.07
C ASP A 428 -12.34 23.28 21.57
N ILE A 429 -12.23 22.05 21.05
CA ILE A 429 -13.37 21.28 20.53
C ILE A 429 -14.42 21.04 21.61
N GLU A 430 -14.03 20.86 22.86
CA GLU A 430 -14.99 20.65 23.96
C GLU A 430 -15.81 21.92 24.21
N ARG A 431 -15.19 23.09 24.04
CA ARG A 431 -15.90 24.37 24.12
C ARG A 431 -16.84 24.56 22.94
N MET A 432 -16.42 24.18 21.73
CA MET A 432 -17.27 24.23 20.55
C MET A 432 -18.44 23.26 20.68
N ASN A 433 -18.24 22.04 21.19
CA ASN A 433 -19.30 21.08 21.42
C ASN A 433 -20.34 21.61 22.41
N LYS A 434 -19.87 22.12 23.56
CA LYS A 434 -20.74 22.75 24.55
C LYS A 434 -21.53 23.91 23.97
N PHE A 435 -20.94 24.69 23.06
CA PHE A 435 -21.63 25.77 22.37
C PHE A 435 -22.74 25.23 21.45
N MET A 436 -22.47 24.17 20.69
CA MET A 436 -23.43 23.54 19.77
C MET A 436 -24.55 22.76 20.50
N GLU A 437 -24.28 22.22 21.69
CA GLU A 437 -25.27 21.52 22.53
C GLU A 437 -26.24 22.47 23.26
N LEU A 438 -25.89 23.76 23.40
CA LEU A 438 -26.77 24.72 24.06
C LEU A 438 -28.05 24.91 23.22
N PRO A 439 -29.23 24.97 23.85
CA PRO A 439 -30.46 25.25 23.12
C PRO A 439 -30.34 26.62 22.44
N THR A 440 -30.83 26.72 21.20
CA THR A 440 -30.73 27.94 20.36
C THR A 440 -31.18 29.20 21.08
N ASN A 441 -32.22 29.10 21.91
CA ASN A 441 -32.76 30.22 22.71
C ASN A 441 -31.78 30.79 23.76
N LYS A 442 -30.72 30.05 24.12
CA LYS A 442 -29.66 30.52 25.03
C LYS A 442 -28.44 31.07 24.30
N VAL A 443 -28.31 30.77 23.01
CA VAL A 443 -27.18 31.18 22.18
C VAL A 443 -27.51 32.42 21.35
N VAL A 444 -28.77 32.52 20.91
CA VAL A 444 -29.25 33.59 20.03
C VAL A 444 -30.02 34.62 20.85
N GLU A 445 -29.34 35.70 21.24
CA GLU A 445 -29.98 36.85 21.89
C GLU A 445 -30.30 37.96 20.87
N THR A 446 -29.40 38.15 19.90
CA THR A 446 -29.50 39.17 18.85
C THR A 446 -29.69 38.57 17.46
N LEU A 447 -30.12 39.39 16.50
CA LEU A 447 -30.17 38.98 15.09
C LEU A 447 -28.79 38.62 14.53
N GLN A 448 -27.73 39.26 15.05
CA GLN A 448 -26.36 38.95 14.66
C GLN A 448 -25.96 37.56 15.13
N ASP A 449 -26.24 37.20 16.39
CA ASP A 449 -25.97 35.86 16.92
C ASP A 449 -26.69 34.78 16.13
N LYS A 450 -27.89 35.08 15.63
CA LYS A 450 -28.64 34.16 14.77
C LYS A 450 -27.90 33.86 13.47
N LEU A 451 -27.44 34.91 12.78
CA LEU A 451 -26.70 34.78 11.52
C LEU A 451 -25.37 34.06 11.74
N GLU A 452 -24.63 34.41 12.79
CA GLU A 452 -23.38 33.76 13.15
C GLU A 452 -23.59 32.29 13.52
N PHE A 453 -24.64 31.96 14.26
CA PHE A 453 -24.99 30.57 14.59
C PHE A 453 -25.35 29.76 13.35
N GLU A 454 -26.12 30.33 12.42
CA GLU A 454 -26.45 29.69 11.13
C GLU A 454 -25.19 29.46 10.27
N GLU A 455 -24.26 30.41 10.25
CA GLU A 455 -22.96 30.25 9.57
C GLU A 455 -22.11 29.15 10.22
N ILE A 456 -22.01 29.12 11.55
CA ILE A 456 -21.28 28.08 12.29
C ILE A 456 -21.91 26.70 12.04
N ALA A 457 -23.24 26.59 12.10
CA ALA A 457 -23.95 25.35 11.84
C ALA A 457 -23.73 24.85 10.40
N LYS A 458 -23.68 25.77 9.43
CA LYS A 458 -23.36 25.46 8.03
C LYS A 458 -21.90 25.03 7.82
N LEU A 459 -20.96 25.57 8.59
CA LEU A 459 -19.55 25.15 8.55
C LEU A 459 -19.33 23.80 9.25
N ALA A 460 -20.16 23.48 10.25
CA ALA A 460 -20.13 22.21 10.98
C ALA A 460 -20.86 21.08 10.24
N SER A 461 -21.78 21.40 9.33
CA SER A 461 -22.47 20.40 8.53
C SER A 461 -21.55 19.83 7.44
N PRO A 462 -21.57 18.51 7.21
CA PRO A 462 -20.68 17.91 6.24
C PRO A 462 -21.20 17.98 4.82
N THR A 463 -20.26 18.02 3.88
CA THR A 463 -20.52 17.71 2.48
C THR A 463 -20.53 16.20 2.30
N ILE A 464 -21.65 15.67 1.79
CA ILE A 464 -21.76 14.27 1.41
C ILE A 464 -21.18 14.14 0.00
N ILE A 465 -20.23 13.23 -0.18
CA ILE A 465 -19.62 12.91 -1.46
C ILE A 465 -19.92 11.44 -1.76
N ASP A 466 -20.78 11.22 -2.74
CA ASP A 466 -21.10 9.88 -3.22
C ASP A 466 -19.95 9.36 -4.11
N GLU A 467 -19.26 8.34 -3.62
CA GLU A 467 -18.20 7.68 -4.36
C GLU A 467 -18.64 6.28 -4.78
N ASN A 468 -18.75 6.08 -6.10
CA ASN A 468 -18.88 4.76 -6.73
C ASN A 468 -17.52 4.06 -6.76
N SER A 469 -16.91 3.85 -5.59
CA SER A 469 -15.80 2.91 -5.49
C SER A 469 -16.39 1.53 -5.22
N ALA A 470 -16.20 0.62 -6.16
CA ALA A 470 -16.46 -0.78 -5.88
C ALA A 470 -15.50 -1.20 -4.75
N PRO A 471 -15.98 -1.93 -3.74
CA PRO A 471 -15.10 -2.56 -2.76
C PRO A 471 -14.06 -3.41 -3.49
N VAL A 472 -12.88 -3.54 -2.88
CA VAL A 472 -11.69 -4.11 -3.53
C VAL A 472 -12.07 -5.45 -4.17
N GLY A 473 -12.08 -5.52 -5.52
CA GLY A 473 -12.57 -6.69 -6.28
C GLY A 473 -11.77 -7.99 -6.10
N TYR A 474 -10.85 -8.02 -5.14
CA TYR A 474 -10.04 -9.16 -4.75
C TYR A 474 -10.32 -9.62 -3.30
N ASP A 475 -11.25 -8.97 -2.61
CA ASP A 475 -11.75 -9.43 -1.32
C ASP A 475 -12.68 -10.63 -1.55
N ARG A 476 -12.26 -11.80 -1.08
CA ARG A 476 -13.00 -13.06 -1.25
C ARG A 476 -14.34 -13.02 -0.52
N ASN A 477 -14.40 -12.29 0.58
CA ASN A 477 -15.62 -12.20 1.41
C ASN A 477 -16.67 -11.32 0.73
N PHE A 478 -16.24 -10.31 -0.02
CA PHE A 478 -17.14 -9.46 -0.81
C PHE A 478 -17.71 -10.23 -2.02
N SER A 479 -16.87 -10.98 -2.74
CA SER A 479 -17.33 -11.79 -3.87
C SER A 479 -18.30 -12.91 -3.48
N ALA A 480 -18.26 -13.41 -2.24
CA ALA A 480 -19.20 -14.41 -1.76
C ALA A 480 -20.55 -13.78 -1.38
N LYS A 481 -20.53 -12.64 -0.69
CA LYS A 481 -21.75 -11.91 -0.30
C LYS A 481 -22.52 -11.33 -1.48
N ASP A 482 -21.84 -10.77 -2.47
CA ASP A 482 -22.50 -10.30 -3.69
C ASP A 482 -23.13 -11.46 -4.48
N ARG A 483 -22.46 -12.62 -4.53
CA ARG A 483 -23.05 -13.82 -5.15
C ARG A 483 -24.31 -14.31 -4.41
N LEU A 484 -24.33 -14.22 -3.09
CA LEU A 484 -25.52 -14.54 -2.28
C LEU A 484 -26.65 -13.52 -2.51
N ALA A 485 -26.32 -12.23 -2.56
CA ALA A 485 -27.31 -11.18 -2.86
C ALA A 485 -27.88 -11.28 -4.28
N ASP A 486 -27.09 -11.78 -5.24
CA ASP A 486 -27.57 -12.08 -6.60
C ASP A 486 -28.43 -13.37 -6.65
N ILE A 487 -28.19 -14.34 -5.74
CA ILE A 487 -29.01 -15.57 -5.61
C ILE A 487 -30.37 -15.26 -4.97
N ASP A 488 -30.43 -14.33 -4.00
CA ASP A 488 -31.66 -13.86 -3.35
C ASP A 488 -32.67 -13.20 -4.32
N HIS A 489 -32.27 -12.95 -5.57
CA HIS A 489 -33.16 -12.40 -6.60
C HIS A 489 -33.71 -13.43 -7.61
N GLU A 490 -33.29 -14.70 -7.56
CA GLU A 490 -33.75 -15.72 -8.53
C GLU A 490 -34.41 -16.97 -7.94
N SER A 491 -34.42 -17.21 -6.62
CA SER A 491 -35.08 -18.39 -6.05
C SER A 491 -35.87 -18.11 -4.77
N SER A 492 -37.08 -18.66 -4.75
CA SER A 492 -38.15 -18.54 -3.77
C SER A 492 -37.78 -18.80 -2.31
N ASP A 493 -38.56 -18.17 -1.43
CA ASP A 493 -38.60 -18.13 0.06
C ASP A 493 -38.58 -19.47 0.83
N VAL A 494 -38.10 -20.59 0.26
CA VAL A 494 -38.06 -21.89 0.94
C VAL A 494 -36.64 -22.46 1.05
N GLU A 495 -35.70 -22.07 0.18
CA GLU A 495 -34.32 -22.60 0.23
C GLU A 495 -33.33 -21.67 0.96
N ALA A 496 -33.69 -20.40 1.21
CA ALA A 496 -32.78 -19.44 1.87
C ALA A 496 -32.64 -19.66 3.39
N GLU A 497 -33.67 -20.21 4.04
CA GLU A 497 -33.64 -20.53 5.48
C GLU A 497 -32.83 -21.82 5.75
N GLU A 498 -32.97 -22.85 4.88
CA GLU A 498 -32.18 -24.09 4.97
C GLU A 498 -30.69 -23.85 4.65
N LEU A 499 -30.35 -22.97 3.70
CA LEU A 499 -28.96 -22.61 3.39
C LEU A 499 -28.32 -21.67 4.42
N ALA A 500 -29.11 -20.85 5.12
CA ALA A 500 -28.58 -20.01 6.20
C ALA A 500 -28.24 -20.84 7.45
N GLU A 501 -29.08 -21.83 7.80
CA GLU A 501 -28.79 -22.78 8.88
C GLU A 501 -27.60 -23.70 8.51
N GLU A 502 -27.48 -24.15 7.26
CA GLU A 502 -26.33 -24.96 6.81
C GLU A 502 -24.99 -24.18 6.81
N TYR A 503 -25.03 -22.84 6.71
CA TYR A 503 -23.83 -21.99 6.80
C TYR A 503 -23.49 -21.52 8.22
N GLU A 504 -24.47 -21.33 9.11
CA GLU A 504 -24.18 -21.07 10.53
C GLU A 504 -23.56 -22.31 11.21
N ASP A 505 -24.04 -23.51 10.86
CA ASP A 505 -23.39 -24.76 11.24
C ASP A 505 -22.09 -25.03 10.43
N GLY A 506 -21.97 -24.53 9.20
CA GLY A 506 -20.74 -24.66 8.40
C GLY A 506 -19.57 -23.78 8.85
N LEU A 507 -19.83 -22.61 9.44
CA LEU A 507 -18.78 -21.69 9.94
C LEU A 507 -18.33 -22.04 11.37
N LEU A 508 -19.17 -22.74 12.15
CA LEU A 508 -18.84 -23.25 13.48
C LEU A 508 -18.50 -24.75 13.51
N GLY A 509 -18.85 -25.51 12.46
CA GLY A 509 -18.67 -26.97 12.36
C GLY A 509 -17.40 -27.44 11.64
N LEU A 510 -16.56 -26.55 11.11
CA LEU A 510 -15.31 -26.93 10.42
C LEU A 510 -14.18 -27.42 11.34
N GLU A 511 -14.47 -27.69 12.61
CA GLU A 511 -13.57 -28.37 13.56
C GLU A 511 -14.23 -29.47 14.42
N GLY A 512 -15.46 -29.89 14.13
CA GLY A 512 -16.13 -30.89 14.98
C GLY A 512 -17.30 -31.55 14.29
N ASP A 513 -17.00 -32.57 13.46
CA ASP A 513 -17.69 -33.86 13.37
C ASP A 513 -17.32 -34.53 12.04
N LEU A 514 -16.12 -35.14 12.05
CA LEU A 514 -15.70 -36.16 11.10
C LEU A 514 -15.76 -37.51 11.83
N GLU A 515 -16.96 -37.96 12.14
CA GLU A 515 -17.23 -39.38 12.37
C GLU A 515 -18.30 -39.81 11.35
N ASP A 516 -17.96 -40.86 10.59
CA ASP A 516 -18.79 -41.59 9.63
C ASP A 516 -19.15 -40.96 8.27
N THR A 517 -18.14 -40.67 7.43
CA THR A 517 -18.34 -40.75 5.97
C THR A 517 -17.46 -41.85 5.33
N ASN A 518 -18.11 -42.63 4.47
CA ASN A 518 -17.65 -43.91 3.91
C ASN A 518 -16.22 -43.90 3.33
N ALA A 519 -15.41 -44.86 3.78
CA ALA A 519 -14.06 -45.14 3.28
C ALA A 519 -13.96 -45.49 1.77
N GLU A 520 -15.10 -45.66 1.08
CA GLU A 520 -15.15 -45.84 -0.37
C GLU A 520 -15.01 -44.52 -1.15
N ASP A 521 -15.54 -43.41 -0.63
CA ASP A 521 -15.49 -42.11 -1.30
C ASP A 521 -14.09 -41.48 -1.24
N GLU A 522 -13.34 -41.72 -0.17
CA GLU A 522 -11.93 -41.32 -0.11
C GLU A 522 -11.05 -42.14 -1.06
N LYS A 523 -11.35 -43.43 -1.26
CA LYS A 523 -10.66 -44.27 -2.24
C LYS A 523 -10.94 -43.82 -3.67
N GLU A 524 -12.15 -43.39 -4.00
CA GLU A 524 -12.46 -42.81 -5.31
C GLU A 524 -11.81 -41.44 -5.52
N LYS A 525 -11.82 -40.55 -4.52
CA LYS A 525 -11.12 -39.25 -4.59
C LYS A 525 -9.59 -39.43 -4.76
N MET A 526 -9.00 -40.44 -4.11
CA MET A 526 -7.59 -40.79 -4.28
C MET A 526 -7.29 -41.37 -5.68
N LYS A 527 -8.15 -42.24 -6.22
CA LYS A 527 -8.04 -42.74 -7.61
C LYS A 527 -8.18 -41.62 -8.63
N PHE A 528 -9.10 -40.68 -8.42
CA PHE A 528 -9.31 -39.54 -9.31
C PHE A 528 -8.12 -38.56 -9.30
N LYS A 529 -7.52 -38.32 -8.12
CA LYS A 529 -6.27 -37.52 -7.99
C LYS A 529 -5.07 -38.22 -8.62
N ALA A 530 -4.97 -39.55 -8.50
CA ALA A 530 -3.92 -40.34 -9.15
C ALA A 530 -4.05 -40.29 -10.69
N GLY A 531 -5.27 -40.43 -11.23
CA GLY A 531 -5.52 -40.32 -12.67
C GLY A 531 -5.21 -38.93 -13.24
N LYS A 532 -5.56 -37.84 -12.53
CA LYS A 532 -5.18 -36.48 -12.93
C LYS A 532 -3.66 -36.27 -12.96
N ARG A 533 -2.92 -36.81 -11.99
CA ARG A 533 -1.44 -36.76 -12.00
C ARG A 533 -0.86 -37.54 -13.17
N GLU A 534 -1.41 -38.70 -13.50
CA GLU A 534 -0.96 -39.52 -14.63
C GLU A 534 -1.19 -38.82 -15.98
N ILE A 535 -2.32 -38.11 -16.13
CA ILE A 535 -2.62 -37.31 -17.33
C ILE A 535 -1.65 -36.12 -17.45
N ILE A 536 -1.36 -35.43 -16.35
CA ILE A 536 -0.39 -34.31 -16.33
C ILE A 536 1.02 -34.82 -16.68
N ILE A 537 1.43 -35.97 -16.15
CA ILE A 537 2.73 -36.57 -16.45
C ILE A 537 2.81 -37.01 -17.92
N LYS A 538 1.76 -37.64 -18.46
CA LYS A 538 1.69 -38.00 -19.89
C LYS A 538 1.72 -36.77 -20.81
N ALA A 539 1.08 -35.67 -20.41
CA ALA A 539 1.11 -34.42 -21.17
C ALA A 539 2.46 -33.68 -21.09
N ALA A 540 3.21 -33.85 -20.00
CA ALA A 540 4.50 -33.21 -19.78
C ALA A 540 5.66 -33.96 -20.46
N LYS A 541 5.59 -35.29 -20.55
CA LYS A 541 6.64 -36.16 -21.11
C LYS A 541 7.18 -35.74 -22.49
N PRO A 542 6.36 -35.46 -23.52
CA PRO A 542 6.88 -35.05 -24.83
C PRO A 542 7.56 -33.66 -24.83
N LYS A 543 7.34 -32.82 -23.81
CA LYS A 543 8.08 -31.55 -23.66
C LYS A 543 9.44 -31.78 -23.02
N VAL A 544 9.53 -32.71 -22.07
CA VAL A 544 10.79 -33.10 -21.42
C VAL A 544 11.69 -33.81 -22.42
N ASP A 545 11.16 -34.76 -23.19
CA ASP A 545 11.91 -35.50 -24.21
C ASP A 545 12.52 -34.55 -25.27
N LYS A 546 11.79 -33.50 -25.67
CA LYS A 546 12.29 -32.45 -26.59
C LYS A 546 13.40 -31.58 -25.99
N ILE A 547 13.37 -31.36 -24.68
CA ILE A 547 14.43 -30.62 -23.98
C ILE A 547 15.68 -31.49 -23.87
N GLU A 548 15.52 -32.77 -23.58
CA GLU A 548 16.63 -33.73 -23.53
C GLU A 548 17.28 -33.89 -24.91
N GLU A 549 16.52 -34.06 -25.99
CA GLU A 549 17.05 -34.06 -27.37
C GLU A 549 17.82 -32.77 -27.70
N ALA A 550 17.32 -31.61 -27.28
CA ALA A 550 17.98 -30.33 -27.52
C ALA A 550 19.31 -30.20 -26.75
N ILE A 551 19.37 -30.71 -25.52
CA ILE A 551 20.58 -30.75 -24.71
C ILE A 551 21.60 -31.73 -25.33
N GLU A 552 21.14 -32.89 -25.80
CA GLU A 552 22.01 -33.89 -26.44
C GLU A 552 22.56 -33.39 -27.78
N ALA A 553 21.75 -32.68 -28.57
CA ALA A 553 22.19 -32.00 -29.79
C ALA A 553 23.23 -30.90 -29.50
N MET A 554 23.09 -30.17 -28.39
CA MET A 554 24.08 -29.17 -27.96
C MET A 554 25.38 -29.80 -27.47
N MET A 555 25.34 -30.99 -26.88
CA MET A 555 26.53 -31.68 -26.40
C MET A 555 27.27 -32.46 -27.50
N THR A 556 26.55 -32.95 -28.52
CA THR A 556 27.13 -33.70 -29.65
C THR A 556 27.72 -32.80 -30.74
N HIS A 557 27.20 -31.59 -30.92
CA HIS A 557 27.85 -30.58 -31.76
C HIS A 557 28.98 -29.87 -31.01
N GLY A 558 30.11 -30.57 -30.94
CA GLY A 558 31.37 -30.09 -30.39
C GLY A 558 31.75 -28.69 -30.90
N LYS A 559 32.27 -27.88 -29.98
CA LYS A 559 32.75 -26.51 -30.17
C LYS A 559 33.38 -26.31 -31.55
N PRO A 560 32.96 -25.29 -32.34
CA PRO A 560 33.65 -24.97 -33.58
C PRO A 560 35.12 -24.65 -33.27
N LYS A 561 36.03 -25.36 -33.94
CA LYS A 561 37.46 -25.04 -33.91
C LYS A 561 37.63 -23.58 -34.32
N LYS A 562 38.22 -22.79 -33.44
CA LYS A 562 38.76 -21.47 -33.80
C LYS A 562 39.99 -21.72 -34.65
N ASP A 563 39.85 -21.61 -35.97
CA ASP A 563 40.99 -21.51 -36.86
C ASP A 563 41.65 -20.14 -36.69
N LYS A 564 42.97 -20.16 -36.54
CA LYS A 564 43.87 -19.01 -36.55
C LYS A 564 44.37 -18.76 -37.96
#